data_AF-A0A660DXT7-F1
#
_entry.id   AF-A0A660DXT7-F1
#
_cell.length_a   1.000
_cell.length_b   1.000
_cell.length_c   1.000
_cell.angle_alpha   90.00
_cell.angle_beta   90.00
_cell.angle_gamma   90.00
#
_symmetry.space_group_name_H-M   'P 1'
#
loop_
_entity.id
_entity.type
_entity.pdbx_description
1 polymer ?
#
loop_
_entity_poly.entity_id
_entity_poly.type
_entity_poly.pdbx_seq_one_letter_code
_entity_poly.pdbx_strand_id
1 'polypeptide(L)'
;MSKHYRIPCLVDHQLVDATTSLTLAELDPQIQATILADYPQATGQDFICNEHLIHYRLAKLDDLMAKDQQANRKLSHRLTQVFKQDDYQVIDVNQQLEQSLTFGQRIADAVARFGGSWPFIILFVTIMLAWMIINVIPIFSHHFDPYPFILLNLFLSMVAAIQAPLIMMSQKRRPITTAYKLKMIFG
;
A
#
# COMPACT_ATOMS: atom_id res chain seq x y z
N MET A 1 -8.19 -48.27 19.13
CA MET A 1 -6.90 -48.99 19.19
C MET A 1 -6.12 -48.67 17.92
N SER A 2 -5.36 -47.57 17.86
CA SER A 2 -4.47 -47.31 16.71
C SER A 2 -3.24 -48.20 16.84
N LYS A 3 -2.99 -49.05 15.84
CA LYS A 3 -1.75 -49.82 15.76
C LYS A 3 -0.61 -48.85 15.48
N HIS A 4 0.23 -48.59 16.48
CA HIS A 4 1.47 -47.85 16.33
C HIS A 4 2.48 -48.74 15.59
N TYR A 5 2.50 -48.65 14.27
CA TYR A 5 3.51 -49.30 13.43
C TYR A 5 4.81 -48.51 13.57
N ARG A 6 5.89 -49.16 14.00
CA ARG A 6 7.20 -48.52 14.19
C ARG A 6 8.13 -48.90 13.05
N ILE A 7 8.78 -47.91 12.46
CA ILE A 7 9.69 -48.05 11.32
C ILE A 7 11.02 -47.37 11.60
N PRO A 8 12.14 -47.89 11.07
CA PRO A 8 13.44 -47.29 11.27
C PRO A 8 13.60 -46.00 10.46
N CYS A 9 14.15 -44.95 11.06
CA CYS A 9 14.53 -43.73 10.37
C CYS A 9 15.86 -43.90 9.61
N LEU A 10 15.97 -43.34 8.41
CA LEU A 10 17.14 -43.46 7.53
C LEU A 10 18.45 -42.96 8.17
N VAL A 11 18.37 -41.94 9.02
CA VAL A 11 19.54 -41.22 9.56
C VAL A 11 20.14 -41.94 10.77
N ASP A 12 19.31 -42.30 11.75
CA ASP A 12 19.76 -42.84 13.05
C ASP A 12 19.30 -44.28 13.31
N HIS A 13 18.53 -44.87 12.39
CA HIS A 13 17.95 -46.22 12.48
C HIS A 13 17.05 -46.43 13.71
N GLN A 14 16.63 -45.36 14.38
CA GLN A 14 15.72 -45.47 15.53
C GLN A 14 14.30 -45.76 15.07
N LEU A 15 13.60 -46.58 15.85
CA LEU A 15 12.22 -46.97 15.59
C LEU A 15 11.27 -45.84 15.97
N VAL A 16 10.74 -45.16 14.96
CA VAL A 16 9.79 -44.04 15.07
C VAL A 16 8.40 -44.49 14.66
N ASP A 17 7.38 -43.83 15.22
CA ASP A 17 5.99 -44.08 14.84
C ASP A 17 5.75 -43.67 13.38
N ALA A 18 5.07 -44.53 12.62
CA ALA A 18 4.80 -44.34 11.19
C ALA A 18 4.00 -43.07 10.88
N THR A 19 3.30 -42.49 11.85
CA THR A 19 2.56 -41.23 11.70
C THR A 19 3.46 -39.99 11.68
N THR A 20 4.71 -40.11 12.13
CA THR A 20 5.69 -39.02 12.26
C THR A 20 6.87 -39.13 11.30
N SER A 21 6.87 -40.16 10.46
CA SER A 21 7.86 -40.41 9.42
C SER A 21 7.28 -40.11 8.04
N LEU A 22 8.07 -39.50 7.17
CA LEU A 22 7.74 -39.29 5.76
C LEU A 22 8.60 -40.21 4.88
N THR A 23 8.06 -40.65 3.75
CA THR A 23 8.86 -41.35 2.74
C THR A 23 9.70 -40.36 1.93
N LEU A 24 10.85 -40.80 1.45
CA LEU A 24 11.71 -39.96 0.61
C LEU A 24 11.01 -39.52 -0.70
N ALA A 25 10.09 -40.33 -1.23
CA ALA A 25 9.32 -40.00 -2.44
C ALA A 25 8.30 -38.86 -2.25
N GLU A 26 7.87 -38.59 -1.01
CA GLU A 26 6.91 -37.52 -0.69
C GLU A 26 7.58 -36.17 -0.40
N LEU A 27 8.92 -36.13 -0.38
CA LEU A 27 9.70 -34.92 -0.09
C LEU A 27 9.81 -34.01 -1.31
N ASP A 28 10.05 -32.73 -1.04
CA ASP A 28 10.43 -31.77 -2.08
C ASP A 28 11.70 -32.26 -2.82
N PRO A 29 11.74 -32.19 -4.16
CA PRO A 29 12.86 -32.74 -4.95
C PRO A 29 14.24 -32.22 -4.55
N GLN A 30 14.34 -30.98 -4.07
CA GLN A 30 15.60 -30.40 -3.63
C GLN A 30 16.05 -30.97 -2.28
N ILE A 31 15.09 -31.19 -1.36
CA ILE A 31 15.38 -31.83 -0.07
C ILE A 31 15.77 -33.29 -0.30
N GLN A 32 15.06 -33.98 -1.19
CA GLN A 32 15.38 -35.35 -1.60
C GLN A 32 16.79 -35.44 -2.20
N ALA A 33 17.15 -34.54 -3.11
CA ALA A 33 18.50 -34.50 -3.69
C ALA A 33 19.60 -34.26 -2.65
N THR A 34 19.34 -33.40 -1.66
CA THR A 34 20.28 -33.12 -0.57
C THR A 34 20.47 -34.36 0.33
N ILE A 35 19.37 -35.05 0.66
CA ILE A 35 19.43 -36.29 1.46
C ILE A 35 20.10 -37.43 0.68
N LEU A 36 19.84 -37.58 -0.62
CA LEU A 36 20.48 -38.58 -1.47
C LEU A 36 21.97 -38.31 -1.71
N ALA A 37 22.40 -37.05 -1.64
CA ALA A 37 23.81 -36.69 -1.68
C ALA A 37 24.53 -37.18 -0.41
N ASP A 38 23.89 -37.08 0.75
CA ASP A 38 24.44 -37.55 2.03
C ASP A 38 24.32 -39.07 2.21
N TYR A 39 23.23 -39.67 1.71
CA TYR A 39 22.92 -41.09 1.81
C TYR A 39 22.64 -41.70 0.42
N PRO A 40 23.68 -42.01 -0.37
CA PRO A 40 23.52 -42.49 -1.75
C PRO A 40 22.92 -43.90 -1.86
N GLN A 41 22.85 -44.64 -0.76
CA GLN A 41 22.22 -45.97 -0.69
C GLN A 41 20.72 -45.90 -0.39
N ALA A 42 20.19 -44.70 -0.11
CA ALA A 42 18.77 -44.51 0.20
C ALA A 42 17.91 -44.62 -1.06
N THR A 43 16.79 -45.31 -0.93
CA THR A 43 15.77 -45.52 -1.95
C THR A 43 14.54 -44.68 -1.64
N GLY A 44 13.69 -44.42 -2.65
CA GLY A 44 12.50 -43.57 -2.49
C GLY A 44 11.46 -44.10 -1.49
N GLN A 45 11.58 -45.36 -1.06
CA GLN A 45 10.71 -46.00 -0.08
C GLN A 45 11.25 -45.92 1.36
N ASP A 46 12.47 -45.41 1.54
CA ASP A 46 13.04 -45.24 2.86
C ASP A 46 12.36 -44.09 3.61
N PHE A 47 12.33 -44.21 4.94
CA PHE A 47 11.61 -43.30 5.81
C PHE A 47 12.56 -42.36 6.52
N ILE A 48 12.21 -41.08 6.56
CA ILE A 48 12.91 -40.07 7.37
C ILE A 48 11.97 -39.51 8.43
N CYS A 49 12.50 -39.39 9.64
CA CYS A 49 11.81 -38.85 10.81
C CYS A 49 11.77 -37.33 10.76
N ASN A 50 10.69 -36.74 11.30
CA ASN A 50 10.48 -35.30 11.26
C ASN A 50 11.62 -34.49 11.92
N GLU A 51 12.21 -34.99 13.01
CA GLU A 51 13.32 -34.34 13.72
C GLU A 51 14.55 -34.14 12.82
N HIS A 52 14.99 -35.18 12.11
CA HIS A 52 16.10 -35.07 11.16
C HIS A 52 15.71 -34.31 9.89
N LEU A 53 14.46 -34.44 9.45
CA LEU A 53 13.96 -33.70 8.28
C LEU A 53 13.94 -32.18 8.50
N ILE A 54 13.72 -31.70 9.73
CA ILE A 54 13.78 -30.27 10.08
C ILE A 54 15.16 -29.69 9.78
N HIS A 55 16.24 -30.44 10.04
CA HIS A 55 17.60 -29.96 9.78
C HIS A 55 17.82 -29.65 8.30
N TYR A 56 17.40 -30.57 7.42
CA TYR A 56 17.46 -30.38 5.97
C TYR A 56 16.55 -29.25 5.47
N ARG A 57 15.36 -29.08 6.08
CA ARG A 57 14.45 -27.98 5.75
C ARG A 57 15.03 -26.62 6.13
N LEU A 58 15.65 -26.51 7.30
CA LEU A 58 16.29 -25.27 7.76
C LEU A 58 17.48 -24.90 6.87
N ALA A 59 18.33 -25.87 6.53
CA ALA A 59 19.45 -25.64 5.60
C ALA A 59 18.97 -25.16 4.22
N LYS A 60 17.85 -25.69 3.71
CA LYS A 60 17.23 -25.20 2.47
C LYS A 60 16.72 -23.76 2.61
N LEU A 61 16.09 -23.42 3.73
CA LEU A 61 15.60 -22.05 3.97
C LEU A 61 16.77 -21.05 4.02
N ASP A 62 17.89 -21.41 4.63
CA ASP A 62 19.09 -20.56 4.67
C ASP A 62 19.66 -20.32 3.27
N ASP A 63 19.73 -21.36 2.42
CA ASP A 63 20.17 -21.23 1.02
C ASP A 63 19.23 -20.33 0.20
N LEU A 64 17.92 -20.47 0.40
CA LEU A 64 16.93 -19.62 -0.26
C LEU A 64 17.06 -18.15 0.19
N MET A 65 17.25 -17.91 1.49
CA MET A 65 17.46 -16.55 2.01
C MET A 65 18.76 -15.93 1.48
N ALA A 66 19.85 -16.70 1.39
CA ALA A 66 21.11 -16.22 0.82
C ALA A 66 20.96 -15.85 -0.67
N LYS A 67 20.23 -16.65 -1.44
CA LYS A 67 19.93 -16.37 -2.85
C LYS A 67 19.05 -15.13 -3.03
N ASP A 68 18.02 -14.97 -2.21
CA ASP A 68 17.12 -13.82 -2.28
C ASP A 68 17.83 -12.51 -1.92
N GLN A 69 18.67 -12.52 -0.87
CA GLN A 69 19.49 -11.36 -0.52
C GLN A 69 20.43 -10.96 -1.68
N GLN A 70 21.01 -11.93 -2.38
CA GLN A 70 21.89 -11.66 -3.52
C GLN A 70 21.12 -11.12 -4.74
N ALA A 71 19.91 -11.64 -5.00
CA ALA A 71 19.03 -11.14 -6.06
C ALA A 71 18.59 -9.69 -5.79
N ASN A 72 18.20 -9.40 -4.54
CA ASN A 72 17.82 -8.06 -4.12
C ASN A 72 18.99 -7.06 -4.23
N ARG A 73 20.21 -7.46 -3.83
CA ARG A 73 21.42 -6.60 -3.99
C ARG A 73 21.68 -6.24 -5.47
N LYS A 74 21.50 -7.18 -6.40
CA LYS A 74 21.64 -6.92 -7.84
C LYS A 74 20.60 -5.90 -8.34
N LEU A 75 19.37 -5.97 -7.84
CA LEU A 75 18.30 -5.03 -8.19
C LEU A 75 18.62 -3.62 -7.70
N SER A 76 19.05 -3.46 -6.44
CA SER A 76 19.46 -2.15 -5.88
C SER A 76 20.63 -1.54 -6.65
N HIS A 77 21.58 -2.36 -7.09
CA HIS A 77 22.69 -1.89 -7.91
C HIS A 77 22.23 -1.43 -9.30
N ARG A 78 21.32 -2.16 -9.97
CA ARG A 78 20.74 -1.73 -11.25
C ARG A 78 19.95 -0.43 -11.14
N LEU A 79 19.17 -0.25 -10.08
CA LEU A 79 18.48 1.01 -9.81
C LEU A 79 19.48 2.16 -9.71
N THR A 80 20.54 1.99 -8.92
CA THR A 80 21.58 3.02 -8.75
C THR A 80 22.31 3.32 -10.06
N GLN A 81 22.52 2.31 -10.91
CA GLN A 81 23.18 2.48 -12.20
C GLN A 81 22.28 3.21 -13.22
N VAL A 82 20.97 2.92 -13.23
CA VAL A 82 19.99 3.68 -14.03
C VAL A 82 19.85 5.12 -13.50
N PHE A 83 19.97 5.35 -12.20
CA PHE A 83 20.00 6.72 -11.65
C PHE A 83 21.29 7.49 -11.96
N LYS A 84 22.39 6.81 -12.32
CA LYS A 84 23.67 7.43 -12.71
C LYS A 84 23.77 7.74 -14.19
N GLN A 85 22.90 7.17 -15.02
CA GLN A 85 22.94 7.33 -16.47
C GLN A 85 21.66 8.05 -16.92
N ASP A 86 21.82 9.35 -17.20
CA ASP A 86 20.89 10.26 -17.86
C ASP A 86 19.61 10.67 -17.09
N ASP A 87 19.64 11.94 -16.66
CA ASP A 87 18.53 12.88 -16.44
C ASP A 87 17.15 12.28 -16.15
N TYR A 88 16.89 11.95 -14.88
CA TYR A 88 15.52 11.81 -14.40
C TYR A 88 14.94 13.20 -14.15
N GLN A 89 14.62 13.95 -15.20
CA GLN A 89 13.57 14.94 -15.03
C GLN A 89 12.27 14.17 -14.83
N VAL A 90 11.75 14.20 -13.59
CA VAL A 90 10.37 13.84 -13.33
C VAL A 90 9.54 14.73 -14.26
N ILE A 91 9.05 14.18 -15.37
CA ILE A 91 8.11 14.88 -16.23
C ILE A 91 6.84 15.04 -15.38
N ASP A 92 6.75 16.18 -14.71
CA ASP A 92 5.54 16.58 -14.01
C ASP A 92 4.52 16.90 -15.11
N VAL A 93 3.57 15.99 -15.29
CA VAL A 93 2.52 16.09 -16.31
C VAL A 93 1.64 17.34 -16.10
N ASN A 94 1.79 18.08 -14.98
CA ASN A 94 1.25 19.44 -14.84
C ASN A 94 1.84 20.44 -15.86
N GLN A 95 3.09 20.24 -16.31
CA GLN A 95 3.77 21.24 -17.13
C GLN A 95 3.23 21.40 -18.55
N GLN A 96 2.55 20.39 -19.10
CA GLN A 96 1.95 20.51 -20.44
C GLN A 96 0.59 21.23 -20.45
N LEU A 97 0.08 21.61 -19.28
CA LEU A 97 -1.09 22.49 -19.17
C LEU A 97 -0.68 23.97 -18.91
N GLU A 98 0.62 24.25 -18.70
CA GLU A 98 1.17 25.53 -18.21
C GLU A 98 0.98 26.74 -19.13
N GLN A 99 0.76 26.57 -20.44
CA GLN A 99 0.69 27.73 -21.33
C GLN A 99 -0.59 28.56 -21.13
N SER A 100 -1.59 28.06 -20.38
CA SER A 100 -2.83 28.78 -20.05
C SER A 100 -3.12 28.89 -18.53
N LEU A 101 -2.16 28.54 -17.67
CA LEU A 101 -2.38 28.30 -16.21
C LEU A 101 -1.85 29.35 -15.21
N THR A 102 -1.22 30.44 -15.63
CA THR A 102 -0.52 31.34 -14.68
C THR A 102 -1.44 32.09 -13.70
N PHE A 103 -2.69 32.40 -14.08
CA PHE A 103 -3.64 33.07 -13.19
C PHE A 103 -4.42 32.09 -12.30
N GLY A 104 -4.80 30.94 -12.87
CA GLY A 104 -5.55 29.90 -12.16
C GLY A 104 -4.77 29.26 -11.02
N GLN A 105 -3.46 29.05 -11.19
CA GLN A 105 -2.59 28.50 -10.15
C GLN A 105 -2.47 29.40 -8.92
N ARG A 106 -2.28 30.71 -9.10
CA ARG A 106 -2.20 31.66 -7.96
C ARG A 106 -3.49 31.68 -7.15
N ILE A 107 -4.63 31.60 -7.82
CA ILE A 107 -5.94 31.55 -7.16
C ILE A 107 -6.13 30.20 -6.46
N ALA A 108 -5.79 29.09 -7.10
CA ALA A 108 -5.90 27.75 -6.51
C ALA A 108 -5.01 27.59 -5.26
N ASP A 109 -3.76 28.06 -5.30
CA ASP A 109 -2.84 28.03 -4.15
C ASP A 109 -3.32 28.93 -3.01
N ALA A 110 -3.87 30.11 -3.35
CA ALA A 110 -4.49 30.99 -2.36
C ALA A 110 -5.70 30.32 -1.70
N VAL A 111 -6.61 29.74 -2.50
CA VAL A 111 -7.82 29.06 -2.01
C VAL A 111 -7.49 27.81 -1.20
N ALA A 112 -6.49 27.02 -1.59
CA ALA A 112 -6.05 25.83 -0.85
C ALA A 112 -5.46 26.18 0.52
N ARG A 113 -4.66 27.25 0.60
CA ARG A 113 -4.12 27.75 1.88
C ARG A 113 -5.21 28.40 2.74
N PHE A 114 -6.22 29.00 2.13
CA PHE A 114 -7.32 29.65 2.83
C PHE A 114 -8.34 28.65 3.39
N GLY A 115 -8.75 27.66 2.59
CA GLY A 115 -9.80 26.70 2.94
C GLY A 115 -9.48 25.73 4.08
N GLY A 116 -8.21 25.55 4.44
CA GLY A 116 -7.79 24.71 5.57
C GLY A 116 -7.58 25.47 6.89
N SER A 117 -7.79 26.79 6.92
CA SER A 117 -7.46 27.64 8.05
C SER A 117 -8.70 28.04 8.86
N TRP A 118 -8.59 28.02 10.20
CA TRP A 118 -9.61 28.53 11.11
C TRP A 118 -10.13 29.95 10.81
N PRO A 119 -9.32 30.93 10.37
CA PRO A 119 -9.82 32.26 10.02
C PRO A 119 -10.81 32.28 8.83
N PHE A 120 -10.76 31.31 7.91
CA PHE A 120 -11.72 31.24 6.80
C PHE A 120 -13.14 30.97 7.30
N ILE A 121 -13.29 30.04 8.25
CA ILE A 121 -14.58 29.70 8.86
C ILE A 121 -15.16 30.93 9.57
N ILE A 122 -14.33 31.64 10.33
CA ILE A 122 -14.74 32.85 11.07
C ILE A 122 -15.18 33.97 10.11
N LEU A 123 -14.43 34.20 9.03
CA LEU A 123 -14.80 35.18 8.01
C LEU A 123 -16.14 34.82 7.34
N PHE A 124 -16.34 33.54 6.99
CA PHE A 124 -17.55 33.05 6.34
C PHE A 124 -18.79 33.26 7.21
N VAL A 125 -18.70 32.91 8.51
CA VAL A 125 -19.78 33.13 9.49
C VAL A 125 -20.06 34.63 9.68
N THR A 126 -19.02 35.46 9.74
CA THR A 126 -19.17 36.91 9.91
C THR A 126 -19.91 37.55 8.73
N ILE A 127 -19.58 37.16 7.49
CA ILE A 127 -20.25 37.65 6.28
C ILE A 127 -21.73 37.20 6.27
N MET A 128 -22.00 35.96 6.66
CA MET A 128 -23.38 35.44 6.75
C MET A 128 -24.22 36.26 7.75
N LEU A 129 -23.66 36.53 8.93
CA LEU A 129 -24.33 37.34 9.95
C LEU A 129 -24.50 38.80 9.49
N ALA A 130 -23.49 39.41 8.87
CA ALA A 130 -23.58 40.75 8.33
C ALA A 130 -24.67 40.86 7.25
N TRP A 131 -24.75 39.88 6.35
CA TRP A 131 -25.80 39.82 5.32
C TRP A 131 -27.19 39.71 5.92
N MET A 132 -27.36 38.85 6.94
CA MET A 132 -28.61 38.72 7.67
C MET A 132 -29.00 40.05 8.34
N ILE A 133 -28.07 40.73 9.02
CA ILE A 133 -28.32 42.01 9.69
C ILE A 133 -28.71 43.09 8.67
N ILE A 134 -28.00 43.20 7.55
CA ILE A 134 -28.30 44.18 6.49
C ILE A 134 -29.69 43.95 5.89
N ASN A 135 -30.12 42.69 5.73
CA ASN A 135 -31.43 42.36 5.17
C ASN A 135 -32.58 42.45 6.20
N VAL A 136 -32.29 42.30 7.49
CA VAL A 136 -33.27 42.46 8.59
C VAL A 136 -33.51 43.93 8.94
N ILE A 137 -32.50 44.79 8.81
CA ILE A 137 -32.69 46.23 9.01
C ILE A 137 -33.33 46.80 7.72
N PRO A 138 -34.54 47.38 7.79
CA PRO A 138 -35.20 47.97 6.63
C PRO A 138 -34.55 49.31 6.27
N ILE A 139 -33.33 49.27 5.70
CA ILE A 139 -32.56 50.46 5.31
C ILE A 139 -33.14 51.08 4.03
N PHE A 140 -33.63 50.23 3.13
CA PHE A 140 -34.45 50.61 2.00
C PHE A 140 -35.81 49.96 2.24
N SER A 141 -36.90 50.66 2.00
CA SER A 141 -38.31 50.25 2.23
C SER A 141 -38.78 49.00 1.45
N HIS A 142 -37.84 48.15 1.04
CA HIS A 142 -38.00 46.90 0.32
C HIS A 142 -37.03 45.88 0.95
N HIS A 143 -37.58 44.81 1.53
CA HIS A 143 -36.78 43.70 2.04
C HIS A 143 -36.14 42.98 0.84
N PHE A 144 -34.84 43.18 0.64
CA PHE A 144 -34.11 42.62 -0.51
C PHE A 144 -34.06 41.08 -0.46
N ASP A 145 -33.98 40.50 0.75
CA ASP A 145 -34.09 39.05 1.01
C ASP A 145 -34.89 38.81 2.30
N PRO A 146 -36.24 38.73 2.24
CA PRO A 146 -37.08 38.47 3.41
C PRO A 146 -36.84 37.06 3.94
N TYR A 147 -37.04 36.86 5.26
CA TYR A 147 -37.03 35.52 5.86
C TYR A 147 -38.00 34.60 5.09
N PRO A 148 -37.58 33.41 4.59
CA PRO A 148 -36.44 32.56 5.01
C PRO A 148 -35.09 32.72 4.26
N PHE A 149 -34.77 33.90 3.71
CA PHE A 149 -33.49 34.22 3.03
C PHE A 149 -33.17 33.32 1.81
N ILE A 150 -34.00 33.42 0.77
CA ILE A 150 -33.93 32.53 -0.40
C ILE A 150 -32.63 32.72 -1.20
N LEU A 151 -32.12 33.95 -1.28
CA LEU A 151 -30.91 34.27 -2.03
C LEU A 151 -29.67 33.74 -1.32
N LEU A 152 -29.60 33.89 0.00
CA LEU A 152 -28.51 33.34 0.80
C LEU A 152 -28.49 31.81 0.75
N ASN A 153 -29.65 31.16 0.84
CA ASN A 153 -29.75 29.70 0.74
C ASN A 153 -29.31 29.16 -0.64
N LEU A 154 -29.66 29.86 -1.72
CA LEU A 154 -29.22 29.51 -3.07
C LEU A 154 -27.69 29.62 -3.22
N PHE A 155 -27.10 30.69 -2.68
CA PHE A 155 -25.66 30.90 -2.70
C PHE A 155 -24.92 29.82 -1.90
N LEU A 156 -25.37 29.50 -0.68
CA LEU A 156 -24.79 28.43 0.14
C LEU A 156 -24.85 27.07 -0.55
N SER A 157 -25.97 26.77 -1.22
CA SER A 157 -26.14 25.53 -1.98
C SER A 157 -25.15 25.43 -3.14
N MET A 158 -24.92 26.53 -3.87
CA MET A 158 -23.92 26.59 -4.94
C MET A 158 -22.49 26.39 -4.41
N VAL A 159 -22.14 27.06 -3.31
CA VAL A 159 -20.81 26.92 -2.67
C VAL A 159 -20.61 25.49 -2.16
N ALA A 160 -21.62 24.86 -1.58
CA ALA A 160 -21.58 23.46 -1.14
C ALA A 160 -21.40 22.47 -2.31
N ALA A 161 -22.09 22.69 -3.43
CA ALA A 161 -21.97 21.85 -4.62
C ALA A 161 -20.55 21.84 -5.21
N ILE A 162 -19.84 22.98 -5.15
CA ILE A 162 -18.48 23.13 -5.67
C ILE A 162 -17.42 22.56 -4.70
N GLN A 163 -17.72 22.46 -3.40
CA GLN A 163 -16.78 21.96 -2.39
C GLN A 163 -16.38 20.49 -2.60
N ALA A 164 -17.33 19.59 -2.89
CA ALA A 164 -17.02 18.16 -3.02
C ALA A 164 -16.08 17.84 -4.21
N PRO A 165 -16.28 18.40 -5.42
CA PRO A 165 -15.33 18.25 -6.52
C PRO A 165 -13.96 18.88 -6.26
N LEU A 166 -13.91 20.03 -5.58
CA LEU A 166 -12.65 20.71 -5.23
C LEU A 166 -11.83 19.89 -4.23
N ILE A 167 -12.48 19.32 -3.21
CA ILE A 167 -11.85 18.40 -2.25
C ILE A 167 -11.40 17.12 -2.98
N MET A 168 -12.24 16.54 -3.84
CA MET A 168 -11.90 15.34 -4.62
C MET A 168 -10.69 15.57 -5.55
N MET A 169 -10.61 16.75 -6.19
CA MET A 169 -9.46 17.14 -7.01
C MET A 169 -8.19 17.33 -6.16
N SER A 170 -8.30 17.88 -4.94
CA SER A 170 -7.14 18.08 -4.05
C SER A 170 -6.52 16.77 -3.54
N GLN A 171 -7.27 15.66 -3.56
CA GLN A 171 -6.82 14.35 -3.06
C GLN A 171 -6.08 13.48 -4.09
N LYS A 172 -6.14 13.80 -5.40
CA LYS A 172 -5.48 13.03 -6.48
C LYS A 172 -3.94 13.05 -6.47
N ARG A 173 -3.32 13.68 -5.47
CA ARG A 173 -1.86 13.81 -5.33
C ARG A 173 -1.22 12.91 -4.25
N ARG A 174 -1.95 11.95 -3.67
CA ARG A 174 -1.30 10.93 -2.82
C ARG A 174 -0.72 9.85 -3.73
N PRO A 175 0.61 9.76 -3.89
CA PRO A 175 1.21 8.83 -4.82
C PRO A 175 0.79 7.41 -4.46
N ILE A 176 0.50 6.64 -5.51
CA ILE A 176 0.11 5.22 -5.52
C ILE A 176 1.24 4.30 -4.96
N THR A 177 2.20 4.85 -4.21
CA THR A 177 3.31 4.10 -3.58
C THR A 177 2.85 3.14 -2.48
N THR A 178 1.62 3.26 -1.97
CA THR A 178 1.09 2.34 -0.94
C THR A 178 0.57 1.03 -1.56
N ALA A 179 0.03 1.06 -2.77
CA ALA A 179 -0.58 -0.12 -3.41
C ALA A 179 0.46 -1.16 -3.84
N TYR A 180 1.63 -0.72 -4.30
CA TYR A 180 2.72 -1.63 -4.70
C TYR A 180 3.40 -2.31 -3.50
N LYS A 181 3.40 -1.67 -2.32
CA LYS A 181 4.04 -2.21 -1.12
C LYS A 181 3.26 -3.38 -0.50
N LEU A 182 1.93 -3.43 -0.68
CA LEU A 182 1.11 -4.53 -0.16
C LEU A 182 1.14 -5.79 -1.06
N LYS A 183 1.27 -5.62 -2.39
CA LYS A 183 1.26 -6.75 -3.33
C LYS A 183 2.56 -7.57 -3.32
N MET A 184 3.67 -7.02 -2.85
CA MET A 184 4.94 -7.75 -2.64
C MET A 184 5.04 -8.47 -1.29
N ILE A 185 4.17 -8.16 -0.32
CA ILE A 185 4.22 -8.79 1.02
C ILE A 185 3.31 -10.03 1.09
N PHE A 186 2.31 -10.13 0.23
CA PHE A 186 1.29 -11.20 0.23
C PHE A 186 1.15 -11.94 -1.10
N GLY A 187 2.07 -11.73 -2.04
CA GLY A 187 2.08 -12.35 -3.37
C GLY A 187 3.32 -13.19 -3.58
#